data_AF-A0A8H7D1T5-F1
#
_entry.id   AF-A0A8H7D1T5-F1
#
_cell.length_a   1.000
_cell.length_b   1.000
_cell.length_c   1.000
_cell.angle_alpha   90.00
_cell.angle_beta   90.00
_cell.angle_gamma   90.00
#
_symmetry.space_group_name_H-M   'P 1'
#
loop_
_entity.id
_entity.type
_entity.pdbx_description
1 polymer ?
#
loop_
_entity_poly.entity_id
_entity_poly.type
_entity_poly.pdbx_seq_one_letter_code
_entity_poly.pdbx_strand_id
1 'polypeptide(L)'
;MAIQFTPLPLPASADASKFTQFGREVTGVDPGNLTSEQFDRVRDALYKYDVLLFRNATLTAEQQYALTKAFDPTSEDYGHGNNKTEGTQKSILHPDLKTIPRVPQHPSHKTFHKTVVSAEDEAADAMRFYRWHIDAALYDLSPPRVTALYGLRIPRGPQ
;
A
#
# COMPACT_ATOMS: atom_id res chain seq x y z
N MET A 1 -11.64 -3.03 24.90
CA MET A 1 -10.89 -1.78 25.16
C MET A 1 -11.41 -0.72 24.22
N ALA A 2 -11.33 0.56 24.58
CA ALA A 2 -11.72 1.64 23.65
C ALA A 2 -10.68 1.74 22.52
N ILE A 3 -11.14 2.00 21.29
CA ILE A 3 -10.25 2.27 20.15
C ILE A 3 -9.39 3.51 20.42
N GLN A 4 -8.09 3.42 20.11
CA GLN A 4 -7.14 4.52 20.26
C GLN A 4 -6.44 4.80 18.93
N PHE A 5 -6.06 6.07 18.74
CA PHE A 5 -5.37 6.56 17.56
C PHE A 5 -4.14 7.36 17.99
N THR A 6 -2.96 6.76 17.86
CA THR A 6 -1.69 7.38 18.27
C THR A 6 -0.92 7.85 17.03
N PRO A 7 -0.35 9.07 17.01
CA PRO A 7 0.48 9.53 15.89
C PRO A 7 1.58 8.52 15.51
N LEU A 8 1.77 8.31 14.21
CA LEU A 8 2.88 7.48 13.73
C LEU A 8 4.23 8.13 14.09
N PRO A 9 5.27 7.32 14.38
CA PRO A 9 6.61 7.85 14.58
C PRO A 9 7.12 8.50 13.29
N LEU A 10 7.72 9.67 13.43
CA LEU A 10 8.34 10.41 12.34
C LEU A 10 9.87 10.25 12.41
N PRO A 11 10.58 10.22 11.27
CA PRO A 11 12.03 10.24 11.28
C PRO A 11 12.54 11.58 11.83
N ALA A 12 13.76 11.60 12.37
CA ALA A 12 14.37 12.79 12.95
C ALA A 12 14.50 13.97 11.96
N SER A 13 14.52 13.69 10.65
CA SER A 13 14.58 14.69 9.59
C SER A 13 13.22 15.35 9.28
N ALA A 14 12.11 14.85 9.82
CA ALA A 14 10.79 15.38 9.56
C ALA A 14 10.41 16.52 10.54
N ASP A 15 9.80 17.56 10.00
CA ASP A 15 9.19 18.63 10.79
C ASP A 15 7.81 18.19 11.29
N ALA A 16 7.73 17.80 12.56
CA ALA A 16 6.52 17.26 13.17
C ALA A 16 5.30 18.20 13.08
N SER A 17 5.52 19.52 12.99
CA SER A 17 4.42 20.51 12.85
C SER A 17 3.61 20.32 11.56
N LYS A 18 4.23 19.76 10.52
CA LYS A 18 3.60 19.49 9.22
C LYS A 18 2.79 18.18 9.20
N PHE A 19 2.90 17.35 10.23
CA PHE A 19 2.31 16.01 10.28
C PHE A 19 1.36 15.83 11.48
N THR A 20 0.89 16.92 12.08
CA THR A 20 -0.02 16.89 13.24
C THR A 20 -1.29 16.08 12.99
N GLN A 21 -1.77 16.03 11.75
CA GLN A 21 -2.93 15.26 11.30
C GLN A 21 -2.57 14.16 10.32
N PHE A 22 -1.32 13.69 10.26
CA PHE A 22 -0.95 12.59 9.38
C PHE A 22 -0.68 11.32 10.19
N GLY A 23 -1.17 10.18 9.72
CA GLY A 23 -0.80 8.84 10.16
C GLY A 23 -1.22 8.49 11.60
N ARG A 24 -1.98 7.39 11.79
CA ARG A 24 -2.23 6.86 13.15
C ARG A 24 -1.96 5.38 13.26
N GLU A 25 -1.28 4.97 14.32
CA GLU A 25 -1.35 3.61 14.82
C GLU A 25 -2.68 3.41 15.55
N VAL A 26 -3.38 2.32 15.21
CA VAL A 26 -4.69 1.99 15.75
C VAL A 26 -4.56 0.80 16.69
N THR A 27 -5.06 0.95 17.92
CA THR A 27 -5.08 -0.12 18.92
C THR A 27 -6.46 -0.22 19.58
N GLY A 28 -6.70 -1.34 20.28
CA GLY A 28 -7.96 -1.59 20.98
C GLY A 28 -9.09 -2.14 20.11
N VAL A 29 -8.82 -2.46 18.83
CA VAL A 29 -9.75 -3.09 17.88
C VAL A 29 -9.05 -4.14 17.03
N ASP A 30 -9.82 -5.12 16.56
CA ASP A 30 -9.39 -6.11 15.57
C ASP A 30 -9.90 -5.69 14.17
N PRO A 31 -9.02 -5.32 13.22
CA PRO A 31 -9.45 -4.90 11.88
C PRO A 31 -10.18 -6.01 11.10
N GLY A 32 -10.04 -7.28 11.48
CA GLY A 32 -10.75 -8.39 10.84
C GLY A 32 -12.18 -8.60 11.32
N ASN A 33 -12.57 -7.95 12.44
CA ASN A 33 -13.85 -8.16 13.11
C ASN A 33 -14.40 -6.86 13.72
N LEU A 34 -14.44 -5.78 12.93
CA LEU A 34 -14.98 -4.50 13.38
C LEU A 34 -16.51 -4.55 13.49
N THR A 35 -17.04 -4.04 14.60
CA THR A 35 -18.45 -3.64 14.67
C THR A 35 -18.71 -2.42 13.78
N SER A 36 -19.97 -2.16 13.41
CA SER A 36 -20.32 -0.99 12.60
C SER A 36 -19.84 0.33 13.22
N GLU A 37 -19.98 0.50 14.54
CA GLU A 37 -19.51 1.69 15.25
C GLU A 37 -17.98 1.83 15.21
N GLN A 38 -17.25 0.73 15.40
CA GLN A 38 -15.79 0.74 15.28
C GLN A 38 -15.35 1.05 13.85
N PHE A 39 -16.03 0.49 12.85
CA PHE A 39 -15.76 0.76 11.45
C PHE A 39 -15.96 2.23 11.10
N ASP A 40 -17.08 2.85 11.52
CA ASP A 40 -17.31 4.28 11.28
C ASP A 40 -16.17 5.13 11.85
N ARG A 41 -15.72 4.81 13.07
CA ARG A 41 -14.58 5.50 13.69
C ARG A 41 -13.27 5.29 12.95
N VAL A 42 -13.01 4.07 12.45
CA VAL A 42 -11.83 3.76 11.64
C VAL A 42 -11.89 4.49 10.30
N ARG A 43 -13.06 4.52 9.64
CA ARG A 43 -13.26 5.21 8.37
C ARG A 43 -13.02 6.71 8.50
N ASP A 44 -13.65 7.33 9.48
CA ASP A 44 -13.51 8.77 9.71
C ASP A 44 -12.06 9.12 10.09
N ALA A 45 -11.40 8.26 10.86
CA ALA A 45 -9.98 8.42 11.19
C ALA A 45 -9.09 8.27 9.95
N LEU A 46 -9.37 7.34 9.04
CA LEU A 46 -8.60 7.18 7.80
C LEU A 46 -8.71 8.42 6.92
N TYR A 47 -9.93 8.94 6.70
CA TYR A 47 -10.12 10.15 5.89
C TYR A 47 -9.56 11.41 6.55
N LYS A 48 -9.44 11.43 7.88
CA LYS A 48 -8.82 12.53 8.61
C LYS A 48 -7.30 12.47 8.65
N TYR A 49 -6.73 11.27 8.75
CA TYR A 49 -5.32 11.06 9.02
C TYR A 49 -4.53 10.43 7.87
N ASP A 50 -5.16 10.20 6.71
CA ASP A 50 -4.63 9.63 5.47
C ASP A 50 -4.16 8.17 5.54
N VAL A 51 -3.50 7.75 6.63
CA VAL A 51 -2.91 6.42 6.80
C VAL A 51 -3.20 5.89 8.19
N LEU A 52 -3.65 4.63 8.27
CA LEU A 52 -3.81 3.90 9.52
C LEU A 52 -2.91 2.65 9.53
N LEU A 53 -2.23 2.42 10.64
CA LEU A 53 -1.39 1.24 10.87
C LEU A 53 -2.01 0.36 11.96
N PHE A 54 -2.29 -0.90 11.61
CA PHE A 54 -2.71 -1.93 12.55
C PHE A 54 -1.55 -2.90 12.75
N ARG A 55 -0.88 -2.84 13.90
CA ARG A 55 0.22 -3.76 14.22
C ARG A 55 -0.31 -5.08 14.73
N ASN A 56 0.43 -6.15 14.46
CA ASN A 56 0.12 -7.50 14.94
C ASN A 56 -1.29 -7.99 14.57
N ALA A 57 -1.86 -7.45 13.49
CA ALA A 57 -3.13 -7.91 12.95
C ALA A 57 -2.94 -9.27 12.29
N THR A 58 -3.90 -10.18 12.49
CA THR A 58 -3.96 -11.45 11.78
C THR A 58 -5.29 -11.48 11.03
N LEU A 59 -5.22 -11.38 9.71
CA LEU A 59 -6.38 -11.39 8.82
C LEU A 59 -6.37 -12.64 7.95
N THR A 60 -7.55 -13.25 7.76
CA THR A 60 -7.78 -14.12 6.59
C THR A 60 -7.95 -13.27 5.33
N ALA A 61 -7.87 -13.91 4.16
CA ALA A 61 -8.11 -13.23 2.89
C ALA A 61 -9.53 -12.64 2.83
N GLU A 62 -10.52 -13.37 3.35
CA GLU A 62 -11.92 -12.97 3.42
C GLU A 62 -12.11 -11.76 4.35
N GLN A 63 -11.41 -11.72 5.48
CA GLN A 63 -11.47 -10.58 6.40
C GLN A 63 -10.84 -9.31 5.80
N GLN A 64 -9.68 -9.44 5.13
CA GLN A 64 -9.06 -8.32 4.43
C GLN A 64 -9.96 -7.79 3.30
N TYR A 65 -10.56 -8.70 2.53
CA TYR A 65 -11.54 -8.37 1.50
C TYR A 65 -12.77 -7.66 2.08
N ALA A 66 -13.38 -8.21 3.14
CA ALA A 66 -14.55 -7.63 3.80
C ALA A 66 -14.26 -6.22 4.34
N LEU A 67 -13.09 -5.99 4.94
CA LEU A 67 -12.68 -4.66 5.38
C LEU A 67 -12.63 -3.67 4.21
N THR A 68 -12.04 -4.08 3.08
CA THR A 68 -11.94 -3.23 1.88
C THR A 68 -13.32 -2.93 1.31
N LYS A 69 -14.20 -3.93 1.21
CA LYS A 69 -15.59 -3.78 0.77
C LYS A 69 -16.42 -2.89 1.68
N ALA A 70 -16.11 -2.84 2.98
CA ALA A 70 -16.80 -1.94 3.90
C ALA A 70 -16.53 -0.46 3.56
N PHE A 71 -15.34 -0.11 3.05
CA PHE A 71 -15.02 1.24 2.56
C PHE A 71 -15.62 1.53 1.19
N ASP A 72 -15.60 0.56 0.30
CA ASP A 72 -16.19 0.68 -1.03
C ASP A 72 -16.92 -0.61 -1.44
N PRO A 73 -18.24 -0.68 -1.20
CA PRO A 73 -19.04 -1.84 -1.59
C PRO A 73 -19.10 -2.09 -3.10
N THR A 74 -18.68 -1.12 -3.92
CA THR A 74 -18.69 -1.23 -5.39
C THR A 74 -17.34 -1.67 -5.98
N SER A 75 -16.32 -1.85 -5.13
CA SER A 75 -15.03 -2.38 -5.56
C SER A 75 -15.16 -3.86 -5.90
N GLU A 76 -15.13 -4.21 -7.19
CA GLU A 76 -15.22 -5.59 -7.69
C GLU A 76 -13.94 -6.07 -8.39
N ASP A 77 -13.07 -5.15 -8.79
CA ASP A 77 -11.86 -5.45 -9.56
C ASP A 77 -10.58 -5.26 -8.74
N TYR A 78 -9.64 -6.17 -8.93
CA TYR A 78 -8.28 -6.05 -8.41
C TYR A 78 -7.34 -5.55 -9.53
N GLY A 79 -6.60 -4.47 -9.27
CA GLY A 79 -5.66 -3.87 -10.22
C GLY A 79 -6.27 -2.71 -11.01
N HIS A 80 -5.71 -2.41 -12.19
CA HIS A 80 -6.04 -1.18 -12.93
C HIS A 80 -7.20 -1.34 -13.93
N GLY A 81 -8.07 -2.34 -13.76
CA GLY A 81 -9.26 -2.57 -14.59
C GLY A 81 -9.00 -2.74 -16.09
N ASN A 82 -7.73 -2.77 -16.51
CA ASN A 82 -7.30 -2.66 -17.89
C ASN A 82 -6.50 -3.90 -18.28
N ASN A 83 -7.17 -5.06 -18.31
CA ASN A 83 -6.67 -6.24 -19.04
C ASN A 83 -6.34 -5.94 -20.53
N LYS A 84 -6.60 -4.71 -21.00
CA LYS A 84 -6.10 -4.14 -22.25
C LYS A 84 -4.57 -4.05 -22.35
N THR A 85 -3.81 -3.98 -21.25
CA THR A 85 -2.33 -3.92 -21.35
C THR A 85 -1.71 -5.23 -21.84
N GLU A 86 -2.38 -6.38 -21.68
CA GLU A 86 -1.93 -7.65 -22.27
C GLU A 86 -1.99 -7.62 -23.81
N GLY A 87 -2.95 -6.88 -24.39
CA GLY A 87 -3.10 -6.71 -25.83
C GLY A 87 -2.25 -5.58 -26.44
N THR A 88 -1.64 -4.72 -25.61
CA THR A 88 -0.95 -3.51 -26.07
C THR A 88 0.56 -3.73 -26.04
N GLN A 89 1.11 -4.42 -27.04
CA GLN A 89 2.55 -4.73 -27.15
C GLN A 89 3.48 -3.50 -27.09
N LYS A 90 2.94 -2.29 -27.31
CA LYS A 90 3.67 -1.01 -27.24
C LYS A 90 3.67 -0.36 -25.86
N SER A 91 2.97 -0.93 -24.87
CA SER A 91 2.98 -0.39 -23.52
C SER A 91 4.36 -0.56 -22.90
N ILE A 92 4.92 0.50 -22.34
CA ILE A 92 6.16 0.44 -21.56
C ILE A 92 6.06 -0.54 -20.37
N LEU A 93 4.83 -0.82 -19.90
CA LEU A 93 4.55 -1.74 -18.81
C LEU A 93 4.37 -3.20 -19.27
N HIS A 94 4.30 -3.47 -20.58
CA HIS A 94 4.04 -4.82 -21.11
C HIS A 94 5.06 -5.89 -20.66
N PRO A 95 6.38 -5.59 -20.54
CA PRO A 95 7.34 -6.55 -19.97
C PRO A 95 7.09 -6.87 -18.48
N ASP A 96 6.62 -5.89 -17.71
CA ASP A 96 6.46 -5.99 -16.26
C ASP A 96 5.18 -6.74 -15.83
N LEU A 97 4.24 -6.95 -16.76
CA LEU A 97 2.97 -7.66 -16.53
C LEU A 97 3.08 -9.19 -16.71
N LYS A 98 4.26 -9.72 -17.05
CA LYS A 98 4.51 -11.16 -17.23
C LYS A 98 5.26 -11.74 -16.04
N THR A 99 4.65 -11.72 -14.86
CA THR A 99 5.24 -12.35 -13.67
C THR A 99 5.08 -13.88 -13.72
N ILE A 100 6.16 -14.63 -13.49
CA ILE A 100 6.07 -16.09 -13.28
C ILE A 100 5.31 -16.34 -11.97
N PRO A 101 4.16 -17.04 -11.96
CA PRO A 101 3.28 -17.14 -10.79
C PRO A 101 3.93 -17.65 -9.49
N ARG A 102 5.02 -18.42 -9.62
CA ARG A 102 5.78 -19.01 -8.50
C ARG A 102 7.00 -18.20 -8.07
N VAL A 103 7.36 -17.14 -8.79
CA VAL A 103 8.52 -16.29 -8.48
C VAL A 103 8.02 -14.86 -8.36
N PRO A 104 8.00 -14.28 -7.14
CA PRO A 104 7.73 -12.86 -6.98
C PRO A 104 8.73 -12.06 -7.82
N GLN A 105 8.23 -11.42 -8.87
CA GLN A 105 9.01 -10.50 -9.70
C GLN A 105 8.50 -9.11 -9.39
N HIS A 106 9.33 -8.30 -8.75
CA HIS A 106 9.01 -6.91 -8.48
C HIS A 106 9.66 -6.03 -9.55
N PRO A 107 8.97 -5.01 -10.06
CA PRO A 107 9.58 -4.01 -10.93
C PRO A 107 10.85 -3.41 -10.30
N SER A 108 11.89 -3.26 -11.10
CA SER A 108 13.18 -2.69 -10.67
C SER A 108 13.25 -1.21 -11.06
N HIS A 109 14.05 -0.40 -10.36
CA HIS A 109 14.32 0.97 -10.80
C HIS A 109 14.84 1.04 -12.24
N LYS A 110 15.50 -0.03 -12.72
CA LYS A 110 16.12 -0.14 -14.04
C LYS A 110 15.15 0.00 -15.21
N THR A 111 13.87 -0.30 -15.02
CA THR A 111 12.89 -0.28 -16.11
C THR A 111 12.29 1.11 -16.35
N PHE A 112 12.46 2.06 -15.42
CA PHE A 112 11.82 3.40 -15.53
C PHE A 112 12.77 4.57 -15.32
N HIS A 113 13.89 4.38 -14.61
CA HIS A 113 14.84 5.46 -14.39
C HIS A 113 15.80 5.62 -15.58
N LYS A 114 16.04 6.87 -15.97
CA LYS A 114 17.02 7.23 -17.01
C LYS A 114 18.42 6.72 -16.70
N THR A 115 18.81 6.78 -15.42
CA THR A 115 20.09 6.25 -14.93
C THR A 115 19.82 5.02 -14.08
N VAL A 116 20.79 4.12 -13.98
CA VAL A 116 20.70 2.92 -13.16
C VAL A 116 21.81 2.93 -12.12
N VAL A 117 21.55 2.33 -10.96
CA VAL A 117 22.61 1.99 -9.99
C VAL A 117 23.62 1.07 -10.68
N SER A 118 24.91 1.28 -10.45
CA SER A 118 25.96 0.48 -11.08
C SER A 118 25.95 -0.95 -10.52
N ALA A 119 26.52 -1.91 -11.25
CA ALA A 119 26.61 -3.29 -10.75
C ALA A 119 27.46 -3.41 -9.49
N GLU A 120 28.48 -2.55 -9.35
CA GLU A 120 29.34 -2.48 -8.17
C GLU A 120 28.55 -1.97 -6.95
N ASP A 121 27.81 -0.88 -7.11
CA ASP A 121 26.98 -0.32 -6.03
C ASP A 121 25.85 -1.28 -5.64
N GLU A 122 25.20 -1.95 -6.60
CA GLU A 122 24.19 -2.97 -6.31
C GLU A 122 24.76 -4.16 -5.54
N ALA A 123 25.98 -4.59 -5.87
CA ALA A 123 26.69 -5.63 -5.12
C ALA A 123 27.07 -5.17 -3.70
N ALA A 124 27.10 -3.87 -3.45
CA ALA A 124 27.29 -3.24 -2.15
C ALA A 124 25.96 -2.84 -1.47
N ASP A 125 24.84 -3.47 -1.85
CA ASP A 125 23.49 -3.24 -1.31
C ASP A 125 22.97 -1.79 -1.46
N ALA A 126 23.47 -1.05 -2.44
CA ALA A 126 22.94 0.28 -2.74
C ALA A 126 21.50 0.19 -3.26
N MET A 127 20.57 0.81 -2.53
CA MET A 127 19.16 0.86 -2.88
C MET A 127 18.80 2.18 -3.57
N ARG A 128 17.86 2.13 -4.52
CA ARG A 128 17.28 3.33 -5.13
C ARG A 128 15.79 3.39 -4.87
N PHE A 129 15.32 4.56 -4.45
CA PHE A 129 13.90 4.86 -4.35
C PHE A 129 13.20 4.61 -5.69
N TYR A 130 12.09 3.87 -5.66
CA TYR A 130 11.41 3.43 -6.87
C TYR A 130 10.64 4.57 -7.56
N ARG A 131 9.56 5.09 -6.94
CA ARG A 131 8.90 6.36 -7.32
C ARG A 131 7.77 6.70 -6.36
N TRP A 132 7.41 7.98 -6.33
CA TRP A 132 6.12 8.41 -5.79
C TRP A 132 5.02 8.14 -6.83
N HIS A 133 3.88 7.64 -6.38
CA HIS A 133 2.70 7.46 -7.22
C HIS A 133 1.42 7.46 -6.38
N ILE A 134 0.28 7.58 -7.07
CA ILE A 134 -1.06 7.33 -6.54
C ILE A 134 -1.60 6.13 -7.33
N ASP A 135 -2.21 5.17 -6.64
CA ASP A 135 -2.76 3.97 -7.26
C ASP A 135 -3.79 4.34 -8.34
N ALA A 136 -3.66 3.70 -9.50
CA ALA A 136 -4.53 3.91 -10.66
C ALA A 136 -4.71 5.38 -11.11
N ALA A 137 -3.81 6.29 -10.72
CA ALA A 137 -3.82 7.65 -11.24
C ALA A 137 -3.50 7.66 -12.74
N LEU A 138 -4.17 8.55 -13.48
CA LEU A 138 -4.01 8.74 -14.93
C LEU A 138 -4.49 7.56 -15.80
N TYR A 139 -5.30 6.66 -15.24
CA TYR A 139 -6.13 5.74 -16.01
C TYR A 139 -7.47 6.43 -16.32
N ASP A 140 -8.16 5.98 -17.36
CA ASP A 140 -9.53 6.43 -17.71
C ASP A 140 -10.57 5.82 -16.76
N LEU A 141 -10.30 5.92 -15.46
CA LEU A 141 -11.01 5.31 -14.34
C LEU A 141 -10.96 6.27 -13.14
N SER A 142 -11.97 6.20 -12.27
CA SER A 142 -11.92 6.87 -10.97
C SER A 142 -10.83 6.22 -10.09
N PRO A 143 -9.95 6.99 -9.43
CA PRO A 143 -8.99 6.45 -8.48
C PRO A 143 -9.67 5.68 -7.34
N PRO A 144 -9.00 4.67 -6.76
CA PRO A 144 -9.54 3.93 -5.62
C PRO A 144 -9.75 4.85 -4.42
N ARG A 145 -10.83 4.60 -3.66
CA ARG A 145 -11.15 5.35 -2.44
C ARG A 145 -10.19 5.04 -1.29
N VAL A 146 -9.72 3.80 -1.21
CA VAL A 146 -8.81 3.30 -0.18
C VAL A 146 -7.94 2.18 -0.75
N THR A 147 -6.73 2.05 -0.23
CA THR A 147 -5.84 0.90 -0.46
C THR A 147 -5.56 0.22 0.87
N ALA A 148 -5.72 -1.10 0.93
CA ALA A 148 -5.39 -1.92 2.10
C ALA A 148 -4.20 -2.85 1.80
N LEU A 149 -3.10 -2.67 2.55
CA LEU A 149 -1.91 -3.52 2.45
C LEU A 149 -1.76 -4.39 3.69
N TYR A 150 -1.53 -5.69 3.50
CA TYR A 150 -1.35 -6.65 4.58
C TYR A 150 -0.02 -7.40 4.45
N GLY A 151 0.84 -7.26 5.46
CA GLY A 151 2.17 -7.87 5.49
C GLY A 151 2.15 -9.32 5.96
N LEU A 152 2.18 -10.28 5.03
CA LEU A 152 2.21 -11.72 5.35
C LEU A 152 3.59 -12.22 5.79
N ARG A 153 4.63 -11.79 5.06
CA ARG A 153 6.04 -12.11 5.35
C ARG A 153 6.86 -10.85 5.10
N ILE A 154 7.34 -10.25 6.16
CA ILE A 154 8.09 -8.99 6.11
C ILE A 154 9.58 -9.32 6.21
N PRO A 155 10.43 -8.83 5.30
CA PRO A 155 11.88 -8.95 5.43
C PRO A 155 12.34 -8.39 6.77
N ARG A 156 13.25 -9.11 7.44
CA ARG A 156 13.88 -8.60 8.67
C ARG A 156 15.12 -7.80 8.27
N GLY A 157 15.13 -6.51 8.59
CA GLY A 157 16.35 -5.71 8.49
C GLY A 157 17.37 -6.09 9.58
N PRO A 158 18.58 -5.53 9.54
CA PRO A 158 19.54 -5.64 10.64
C PRO A 158 18.87 -5.23 11.96
N GLN A 159 19.09 -6.01 13.02
CA GLN A 159 18.63 -5.67 14.37
C GLN A 159 19.57 -4.68 15.04
#